data_AF-A0A497YCE5-F1
#
_entry.id   AF-A0A497YCE5-F1
#
_cell.length_a   1.000
_cell.length_b   1.000
_cell.length_c   1.000
_cell.angle_alpha   90.00
_cell.angle_beta   90.00
_cell.angle_gamma   90.00
#
_symmetry.space_group_name_H-M   'P 1'
#
loop_
_entity.id
_entity.type
_entity.pdbx_description
1 polymer ?
#
loop_
_entity_poly.entity_id
_entity_poly.type
_entity_poly.pdbx_seq_one_letter_code
_entity_poly.pdbx_strand_id
1 'polypeptide(L)'
;MLKNLLALSVILLAIFQGPFIYFYISGFEAIVFLVPYIFFGFFLSALLLYTIVAKRVKANKFHVTALIFGITLGTISLFSEDFFEKIDWHLRKSQREEIIEKLKIRSIKYNPEKPSLHLDEFKYSLLSNGGNDILVFANAKNQFTVTFFINRGFLDHYSAFVYTNDPNEIMRLEYEIQSTAKENNFKIEKNWYRLNY
;
A
#
# COMPACT_ATOMS: atom_id res chain seq x y z
N MET A 1 -26.51 13.51 20.95
CA MET A 1 -25.61 12.35 21.04
C MET A 1 -25.37 11.71 19.67
N LEU A 2 -26.42 11.23 18.99
CA LEU A 2 -26.31 10.54 17.68
C LEU A 2 -25.54 11.33 16.58
N LYS A 3 -25.79 12.64 16.44
CA LYS A 3 -25.07 13.47 15.45
C LYS A 3 -23.58 13.65 15.73
N ASN A 4 -23.17 13.66 17.01
CA ASN A 4 -21.76 13.75 17.39
C ASN A 4 -21.07 12.43 17.06
N LEU A 5 -21.75 11.30 17.32
CA LEU A 5 -21.26 9.99 16.95
C LEU A 5 -21.11 9.88 15.42
N LEU A 6 -22.10 10.32 14.66
CA LEU A 6 -22.04 10.32 13.19
C LEU A 6 -20.89 11.18 12.64
N ALA A 7 -20.72 12.39 13.17
CA ALA A 7 -19.61 13.27 12.81
C ALA A 7 -18.25 12.64 13.16
N LEU A 8 -18.13 11.99 14.32
CA LEU A 8 -16.92 11.26 14.71
C LEU A 8 -16.66 10.08 13.78
N SER A 9 -17.69 9.29 13.43
CA SER A 9 -17.57 8.17 12.50
C SER A 9 -17.07 8.62 11.12
N VAL A 10 -17.58 9.74 10.60
CA VAL A 10 -17.11 10.31 9.32
C VAL A 10 -15.65 10.71 9.39
N ILE A 11 -15.21 11.36 10.47
CA ILE A 11 -13.80 11.75 10.65
C ILE A 11 -12.90 10.51 10.76
N LEU A 12 -13.27 9.54 11.60
CA LEU A 12 -12.48 8.31 11.78
C LEU A 12 -12.37 7.54 10.47
N LEU A 13 -13.47 7.41 9.73
CA LEU A 13 -13.48 6.77 8.41
C LEU A 13 -12.52 7.49 7.45
N ALA A 14 -12.53 8.82 7.40
CA ALA A 14 -11.64 9.59 6.54
C ALA A 14 -10.16 9.45 6.93
N ILE A 15 -9.84 9.37 8.23
CA ILE A 15 -8.46 9.19 8.72
C ILE A 15 -7.93 7.79 8.39
N PHE A 16 -8.73 6.76 8.65
CA PHE A 16 -8.31 5.37 8.48
C PHE A 16 -8.40 4.88 7.03
N GLN A 17 -9.16 5.56 6.17
CA GLN A 17 -9.35 5.18 4.78
C GLN A 17 -8.04 4.97 4.02
N GLY A 18 -7.14 5.95 4.04
CA GLY A 18 -5.89 5.90 3.29
C GLY A 18 -5.01 4.70 3.66
N PRO A 19 -4.62 4.53 4.93
CA PRO A 19 -3.85 3.36 5.37
C PRO A 19 -4.59 2.05 5.11
N PHE A 20 -5.90 2.00 5.34
CA PHE A 20 -6.68 0.79 5.13
C PHE A 20 -6.66 0.34 3.67
N ILE A 21 -6.91 1.25 2.74
CA ILE A 21 -6.85 0.97 1.31
C ILE A 21 -5.44 0.52 0.92
N TYR A 22 -4.40 1.26 1.32
CA TYR A 22 -3.04 0.98 0.90
C TYR A 22 -2.53 -0.38 1.39
N PHE A 23 -2.75 -0.75 2.66
CA PHE A 23 -2.15 -1.96 3.24
C PHE A 23 -3.00 -3.23 3.09
N TYR A 24 -4.32 -3.11 3.02
CA TYR A 24 -5.22 -4.26 3.11
C TYR A 24 -6.01 -4.53 1.84
N ILE A 25 -6.05 -3.58 0.91
CA ILE A 25 -6.85 -3.72 -0.30
C ILE A 25 -5.91 -3.84 -1.49
N SER A 26 -5.97 -4.98 -2.18
CA SER A 26 -5.17 -5.20 -3.39
C SER A 26 -5.93 -6.02 -4.43
N GLY A 27 -5.62 -5.80 -5.70
CA GLY A 27 -6.18 -6.56 -6.82
C GLY A 27 -7.69 -6.73 -6.82
N PHE A 28 -8.17 -7.97 -6.97
CA PHE A 28 -9.61 -8.25 -7.07
C PHE A 28 -10.38 -7.88 -5.80
N GLU A 29 -9.74 -7.98 -4.64
CA GLU A 29 -10.31 -7.58 -3.36
C GLU A 29 -10.68 -6.10 -3.34
N ALA A 30 -9.97 -5.27 -4.12
CA ALA A 30 -10.30 -3.86 -4.27
C ALA A 30 -11.72 -3.64 -4.78
N ILE A 31 -12.17 -4.35 -5.79
CA ILE A 31 -13.54 -4.16 -6.30
C ILE A 31 -14.57 -4.58 -5.24
N VAL A 32 -14.31 -5.71 -4.56
CA VAL A 32 -15.23 -6.29 -3.58
C VAL A 32 -15.35 -5.42 -2.32
N PHE A 33 -14.24 -4.85 -1.83
CA PHE A 33 -14.23 -4.13 -0.56
C PHE A 33 -14.25 -2.61 -0.72
N LEU A 34 -13.58 -2.03 -1.73
CA LEU A 34 -13.52 -0.58 -1.91
C LEU A 34 -14.87 -0.01 -2.29
N VAL A 35 -15.63 -0.68 -3.17
CA VAL A 35 -16.94 -0.19 -3.63
C VAL A 35 -17.93 -0.07 -2.47
N PRO A 36 -18.21 -1.13 -1.66
CA PRO A 36 -19.05 -0.99 -0.48
C PRO A 36 -18.51 0.03 0.53
N TYR A 37 -17.18 0.11 0.70
CA TYR A 37 -16.56 1.07 1.62
C TYR A 37 -16.84 2.52 1.21
N ILE A 38 -16.67 2.85 -0.07
CA ILE A 38 -16.96 4.19 -0.61
C ILE A 38 -18.46 4.51 -0.45
N PHE A 39 -19.35 3.57 -0.79
CA PHE A 39 -20.79 3.78 -0.61
C PHE A 39 -21.17 3.99 0.85
N PHE A 40 -20.54 3.27 1.77
CA PHE A 40 -20.75 3.45 3.20
C PHE A 40 -20.30 4.83 3.67
N GLY A 41 -19.09 5.28 3.28
CA GLY A 41 -18.59 6.63 3.57
C GLY A 41 -19.49 7.73 3.00
N PHE A 42 -19.95 7.56 1.76
CA PHE A 42 -20.92 8.46 1.12
C PHE A 42 -22.24 8.49 1.88
N PHE A 43 -22.80 7.34 2.23
CA PHE A 43 -24.05 7.24 2.97
C PHE A 43 -23.99 7.93 4.34
N LEU A 44 -22.91 7.73 5.11
CA LEU A 44 -22.73 8.39 6.40
C LEU A 44 -22.60 9.91 6.25
N SER A 45 -21.88 10.37 5.22
CA SER A 45 -21.71 11.80 4.93
C SER A 45 -23.03 12.44 4.49
N ALA A 46 -23.81 11.77 3.65
CA ALA A 46 -25.14 12.21 3.22
C ALA A 46 -26.13 12.24 4.40
N LEU A 47 -26.09 11.24 5.28
CA LEU A 47 -26.89 11.22 6.51
C LEU A 47 -26.52 12.40 7.42
N LEU A 48 -25.23 12.70 7.56
CA LEU A 48 -24.77 13.84 8.36
C LEU A 48 -25.26 15.15 7.77
N LEU A 49 -25.11 15.34 6.46
CA LEU A 49 -25.63 16.50 5.74
C LEU A 49 -27.15 16.65 5.93
N TYR A 50 -27.91 15.56 5.78
CA TYR A 50 -29.35 15.57 5.98
C TYR A 50 -29.73 16.00 7.41
N THR A 51 -29.00 15.53 8.44
CA THR A 51 -29.27 15.95 9.83
C THR A 51 -28.98 17.42 10.09
N ILE A 52 -28.03 18.01 9.37
CA ILE A 52 -27.68 19.44 9.46
C ILE A 52 -28.75 20.29 8.76
N VAL A 53 -29.12 19.92 7.52
CA VAL A 53 -29.97 20.74 6.65
C VAL A 53 -31.46 20.52 6.92
N ALA A 54 -31.92 19.27 6.89
CA ALA A 54 -33.35 18.96 6.88
C ALA A 54 -33.97 19.00 8.28
N LYS A 55 -33.26 18.51 9.31
CA LYS A 55 -33.82 18.47 10.67
C LYS A 55 -33.77 19.82 11.39
N ARG A 56 -33.19 20.87 10.78
CA ARG A 56 -32.97 22.23 11.37
C ARG A 56 -32.45 22.19 12.81
N VAL A 57 -31.81 21.08 13.21
CA VAL A 57 -31.21 20.92 14.53
C VAL A 57 -30.04 21.88 14.55
N LYS A 58 -29.86 22.69 15.61
CA LYS A 58 -28.69 23.57 15.77
C LYS A 58 -27.42 22.76 15.51
N ALA A 59 -26.90 22.90 14.29
CA ALA A 59 -25.66 22.31 13.86
C ALA A 59 -24.56 23.17 14.48
N ASN A 60 -23.83 22.59 15.44
CA ASN A 60 -22.63 23.23 15.93
C ASN A 60 -21.56 23.17 14.83
N LYS A 61 -20.66 24.16 14.81
CA LYS A 61 -19.49 24.27 13.91
C LYS A 61 -18.78 22.93 13.74
N PHE A 62 -18.66 22.15 14.82
CA PHE A 62 -18.11 20.80 14.80
C PHE A 62 -18.66 19.89 13.69
N HIS A 63 -19.99 19.83 13.48
CA HIS A 63 -20.58 18.91 12.49
C HIS A 63 -20.28 19.34 11.05
N VAL A 64 -20.29 20.66 10.80
CA VAL A 64 -19.97 21.23 9.49
C VAL A 64 -18.48 21.01 9.21
N THR A 65 -17.62 21.27 10.19
CA THR A 65 -16.18 20.99 10.08
C THR A 65 -15.92 19.50 9.86
N ALA A 66 -16.59 18.60 10.59
CA ALA A 66 -16.46 17.16 10.43
C ALA A 66 -16.85 16.70 9.03
N LEU A 67 -17.95 17.24 8.47
CA LEU A 67 -18.40 16.91 7.12
C LEU A 67 -17.40 17.39 6.06
N ILE A 68 -16.98 18.66 6.12
CA ILE A 68 -16.02 19.23 5.17
C ILE A 68 -14.68 18.49 5.28
N PHE A 69 -14.17 18.31 6.49
CA PHE A 69 -12.93 17.60 6.73
C PHE A 69 -13.00 16.15 6.24
N GLY A 70 -14.09 15.45 6.56
CA GLY A 70 -14.30 14.05 6.16
C GLY A 70 -14.33 13.88 4.64
N ILE A 71 -15.06 14.73 3.92
CA ILE A 71 -15.12 14.69 2.46
C ILE A 71 -13.76 15.03 1.85
N THR A 72 -13.13 16.12 2.30
CA THR A 72 -11.83 16.55 1.75
C THR A 72 -10.74 15.51 2.00
N LEU A 73 -10.58 15.06 3.25
CA LEU A 73 -9.56 14.07 3.60
C LEU A 73 -9.86 12.72 2.97
N GLY A 74 -11.12 12.27 2.98
CA GLY A 74 -11.55 11.04 2.33
C GLY A 74 -11.21 11.06 0.84
N THR A 75 -11.51 12.16 0.14
CA THR A 75 -11.17 12.30 -1.28
C THR A 75 -9.66 12.29 -1.52
N ILE A 76 -8.89 13.06 -0.75
CA ILE A 76 -7.42 13.08 -0.86
C ILE A 76 -6.83 11.68 -0.64
N SER A 77 -7.37 10.93 0.34
CA SER A 77 -6.87 9.61 0.69
C SER A 77 -7.08 8.54 -0.40
N LEU A 78 -8.04 8.74 -1.31
CA LEU A 78 -8.23 7.84 -2.47
C LEU A 78 -7.09 7.94 -3.49
N PHE A 79 -6.37 9.07 -3.50
CA PHE A 79 -5.34 9.37 -4.50
C PHE A 79 -3.95 9.55 -3.87
N SER A 80 -3.74 9.09 -2.64
CA SER A 80 -2.50 9.30 -1.89
C SER A 80 -1.61 8.05 -1.82
N GLU A 81 -1.65 7.18 -2.83
CA GLU A 81 -0.84 5.95 -2.88
C GLU A 81 0.66 6.26 -2.73
N ASP A 82 1.18 7.23 -3.49
CA ASP A 82 2.58 7.68 -3.41
C ASP A 82 3.00 8.15 -2.01
N PHE A 83 2.07 8.75 -1.26
CA PHE A 83 2.34 9.20 0.11
C PHE A 83 2.48 8.02 1.07
N PHE A 84 1.58 7.04 0.98
CA PHE A 84 1.66 5.83 1.80
C PHE A 84 2.81 4.92 1.38
N GLU A 85 3.17 4.88 0.11
CA GLU A 85 4.37 4.18 -0.39
C GLU A 85 5.65 4.72 0.27
N LYS A 86 5.77 6.04 0.39
CA LYS A 86 6.90 6.65 1.11
C LYS A 86 6.87 6.29 2.59
N ILE A 87 5.72 6.36 3.25
CA ILE A 87 5.60 5.99 4.67
C ILE A 87 6.00 4.52 4.88
N ASP A 88 5.45 3.62 4.06
CA ASP A 88 5.77 2.20 4.07
C ASP A 88 7.28 1.98 4.00
N TRP A 89 7.92 2.54 2.97
CA TRP A 89 9.35 2.40 2.76
C TRP A 89 10.11 2.74 4.05
N HIS A 90 9.86 3.91 4.64
CA HIS A 90 10.58 4.36 5.82
C HIS A 90 10.30 3.52 7.07
N LEU A 91 9.04 3.11 7.29
CA LEU A 91 8.67 2.37 8.49
C LEU A 91 9.15 0.91 8.47
N ARG A 92 9.20 0.29 7.29
CA ARG A 92 9.37 -1.17 7.16
C ARG A 92 10.65 -1.58 6.45
N LYS A 93 11.48 -0.62 6.01
CA LYS A 93 12.79 -0.90 5.39
C LYS A 93 13.65 -1.86 6.22
N SER A 94 13.76 -1.64 7.53
CA SER A 94 14.60 -2.48 8.40
C SER A 94 14.17 -3.95 8.41
N GLN A 95 12.86 -4.22 8.35
CA GLN A 95 12.32 -5.59 8.24
C GLN A 95 12.66 -6.22 6.88
N ARG A 96 12.58 -5.42 5.79
CA ARG A 96 13.00 -5.89 4.46
C ARG A 96 14.49 -6.21 4.44
N GLU A 97 15.33 -5.34 5.01
CA GLU A 97 16.76 -5.57 5.14
C GLU A 97 17.07 -6.83 5.96
N GLU A 98 16.35 -7.10 7.05
CA GLU A 98 16.50 -8.34 7.82
C GLU A 98 16.28 -9.59 6.95
N ILE A 99 15.26 -9.58 6.08
CA ILE A 99 14.98 -10.67 5.14
C ILE A 99 16.13 -10.80 4.13
N ILE A 100 16.61 -9.69 3.59
CA ILE A 100 17.76 -9.69 2.67
C ILE A 100 18.99 -10.31 3.32
N GLU A 101 19.33 -9.92 4.55
CA GLU A 101 20.47 -10.49 5.29
C GLU A 101 20.30 -11.99 5.53
N LYS A 102 19.09 -12.42 5.90
CA LYS A 102 18.78 -13.84 6.09
C LYS A 102 18.90 -14.67 4.82
N LEU A 103 18.55 -14.09 3.66
CA LEU A 103 18.75 -14.71 2.35
C LEU A 103 20.24 -14.79 2.00
N LYS A 104 21.03 -13.75 2.28
CA LYS A 104 22.49 -13.76 2.05
C LYS A 104 23.19 -14.91 2.76
N ILE A 105 22.83 -15.15 4.03
CA ILE A 105 23.38 -16.24 4.85
C ILE A 105 22.66 -17.60 4.65
N ARG A 106 21.71 -17.68 3.71
CA ARG A 106 20.91 -18.89 3.40
C ARG A 106 20.14 -19.49 4.58
N SER A 107 19.75 -18.64 5.53
CA SER A 107 18.93 -19.03 6.68
C SER A 107 17.45 -19.18 6.34
N ILE A 108 16.97 -18.48 5.31
CA ILE A 108 15.65 -18.67 4.72
C ILE A 108 15.78 -19.67 3.59
N LYS A 109 15.05 -20.78 3.68
CA LYS A 109 14.92 -21.74 2.58
C LYS A 109 13.90 -21.20 1.58
N TYR A 110 14.28 -21.10 0.32
CA TYR A 110 13.37 -20.83 -0.81
C TYR A 110 13.52 -21.94 -1.84
N ASN A 111 12.48 -22.15 -2.65
CA ASN A 111 12.52 -23.13 -3.73
C ASN A 111 12.83 -22.40 -5.05
N PRO A 112 13.94 -22.69 -5.75
CA PRO A 112 14.24 -22.08 -7.04
C PRO A 112 13.17 -22.31 -8.11
N GLU A 113 12.41 -23.41 -8.04
CA GLU A 113 11.31 -23.72 -8.97
C GLU A 113 10.00 -23.01 -8.61
N LYS A 114 9.88 -22.51 -7.37
CA LYS A 114 8.73 -21.76 -6.87
C LYS A 114 9.23 -20.48 -6.22
N PRO A 115 9.42 -19.39 -7.00
CA PRO A 115 10.07 -18.18 -6.50
C PRO A 115 9.25 -17.46 -5.43
N SER A 116 7.97 -17.79 -5.26
CA SER A 116 7.13 -17.22 -4.21
C SER A 116 7.47 -17.80 -2.83
N LEU A 117 7.71 -16.91 -1.86
CA LEU A 117 7.91 -17.23 -0.45
C LEU A 117 6.91 -16.44 0.40
N HIS A 118 6.07 -17.16 1.14
CA HIS A 118 5.18 -16.55 2.12
C HIS A 118 5.93 -16.19 3.40
N LEU A 119 5.80 -14.95 3.88
CA LEU A 119 6.45 -14.47 5.09
C LEU A 119 5.60 -14.73 6.33
N ASP A 120 6.26 -15.01 7.46
CA ASP A 120 5.60 -15.14 8.76
C ASP A 120 4.79 -13.89 9.11
N GLU A 121 3.47 -14.04 9.21
CA GLU A 121 2.53 -12.92 9.40
C GLU A 121 2.69 -12.23 10.74
N PHE A 122 3.11 -12.94 11.80
CA PHE A 122 3.30 -12.35 13.12
C PHE A 122 4.54 -11.49 13.17
N LYS A 123 5.60 -11.90 12.47
CA LYS A 123 6.88 -11.18 12.45
C LYS A 123 6.97 -10.11 11.36
N TYR A 124 6.42 -10.39 10.18
CA TYR A 124 6.54 -9.55 8.98
C TYR A 124 5.17 -9.14 8.46
N SER A 125 4.26 -8.74 9.35
CA SER A 125 2.90 -8.36 8.97
C SER A 125 2.88 -7.26 7.90
N LEU A 126 2.14 -7.51 6.82
CA LEU A 126 1.87 -6.57 5.73
C LEU A 126 3.12 -6.07 4.98
N LEU A 127 4.27 -6.73 5.14
CA LEU A 127 5.54 -6.26 4.56
C LEU A 127 5.54 -6.26 3.03
N SER A 128 4.76 -7.18 2.46
CA SER A 128 4.45 -7.30 1.04
C SER A 128 2.93 -7.34 0.86
N ASN A 129 2.38 -6.37 0.14
CA ASN A 129 0.93 -6.23 -0.02
C ASN A 129 0.35 -7.38 -0.87
N GLY A 130 -0.90 -7.73 -0.61
CA GLY A 130 -1.63 -8.80 -1.31
C GLY A 130 -1.24 -10.22 -0.93
N GLY A 131 -1.17 -10.50 0.38
CA GLY A 131 -0.99 -11.86 0.91
C GLY A 131 0.37 -12.13 1.57
N ASN A 132 1.21 -11.11 1.75
CA ASN A 132 2.51 -11.21 2.43
C ASN A 132 3.54 -12.15 1.78
N ASP A 133 3.33 -12.56 0.53
CA ASP A 133 4.38 -13.27 -0.21
C ASP A 133 5.33 -12.29 -0.88
N ILE A 134 6.58 -12.72 -0.98
CA ILE A 134 7.63 -12.07 -1.78
C ILE A 134 8.06 -13.00 -2.91
N LEU A 135 8.63 -12.45 -3.97
CA LEU A 135 9.33 -13.24 -4.97
C LEU A 135 10.83 -13.24 -4.69
N VAL A 136 11.46 -14.40 -4.77
CA VAL A 136 12.91 -14.58 -4.62
C VAL A 136 13.41 -15.34 -5.84
N PHE A 137 14.14 -14.62 -6.71
CA PHE A 137 14.89 -15.21 -7.81
C PHE A 137 16.35 -15.27 -7.41
N ALA A 138 16.99 -16.42 -7.53
CA ALA A 138 18.38 -16.56 -7.12
C ALA A 138 19.13 -17.53 -8.03
N ASN A 139 20.43 -17.30 -8.15
CA ASN A 139 21.32 -18.13 -8.94
C ASN A 139 22.35 -18.87 -8.07
N ALA A 140 23.09 -19.78 -8.70
CA ALA A 140 24.10 -20.60 -8.01
C ALA A 140 25.23 -19.79 -7.35
N LYS A 141 25.45 -18.55 -7.79
CA LYS A 141 26.50 -17.63 -7.28
C LYS A 141 26.05 -16.81 -6.07
N ASN A 142 24.91 -17.17 -5.44
CA ASN A 142 24.33 -16.40 -4.33
C ASN A 142 23.95 -14.97 -4.72
N GLN A 143 23.70 -14.73 -6.01
CA GLN A 143 23.12 -13.50 -6.50
C GLN A 143 21.61 -13.74 -6.60
N PHE A 144 20.84 -12.75 -6.19
CA PHE A 144 19.41 -12.85 -6.06
C PHE A 144 18.71 -11.50 -6.20
N THR A 145 17.43 -11.58 -6.52
CA THR A 145 16.50 -10.48 -6.63
C THR A 145 15.28 -10.80 -5.77
N VAL A 146 14.89 -9.86 -4.93
CA VAL A 146 13.73 -9.98 -4.04
C VAL A 146 12.70 -8.91 -4.38
N THR A 147 11.46 -9.32 -4.61
CA THR A 147 10.33 -8.44 -4.90
C THR A 147 9.38 -8.42 -3.72
N PHE A 148 9.20 -7.24 -3.13
CA PHE A 148 8.17 -6.95 -2.12
C PHE A 148 7.05 -6.15 -2.80
N PHE A 149 5.86 -6.73 -2.89
CA PHE A 149 4.73 -6.08 -3.55
C PHE A 149 4.26 -4.88 -2.74
N ILE A 150 3.98 -3.78 -3.44
CA ILE A 150 3.36 -2.56 -2.92
C ILE A 150 1.90 -2.50 -3.37
N ASN A 151 1.64 -2.90 -4.61
CA ASN A 151 0.29 -3.03 -5.15
C ASN A 151 0.30 -4.21 -6.12
N ARG A 152 -0.49 -5.26 -5.85
CA ARG A 152 -0.56 -6.45 -6.72
C ARG A 152 -1.47 -6.29 -7.95
N GLY A 153 -2.20 -5.17 -8.03
CA GLY A 153 -3.11 -4.81 -9.14
C GLY A 153 -4.11 -5.89 -9.56
N PHE A 154 -4.89 -5.60 -10.60
CA PHE A 154 -6.05 -6.40 -11.03
C PHE A 154 -5.80 -7.21 -12.33
N LEU A 155 -4.90 -6.75 -13.21
CA LEU A 155 -4.66 -7.30 -14.56
C LEU A 155 -3.15 -7.46 -14.82
N ASP A 156 -2.48 -8.27 -14.01
CA ASP A 156 -1.02 -8.53 -14.05
C ASP A 156 -0.10 -7.32 -13.83
N HIS A 157 -0.67 -6.13 -13.68
CA HIS A 157 0.06 -4.94 -13.28
C HIS A 157 0.34 -4.96 -11.79
N TYR A 158 1.59 -4.71 -11.41
CA TYR A 158 1.94 -4.55 -10.00
C TYR A 158 3.08 -3.55 -9.81
N SER A 159 3.11 -2.93 -8.64
CA SER A 159 4.24 -2.14 -8.17
C SER A 159 4.95 -2.85 -7.03
N ALA A 160 6.26 -2.68 -6.94
CA ALA A 160 7.08 -3.36 -5.95
C ALA A 160 8.34 -2.59 -5.55
N PHE A 161 8.77 -2.82 -4.30
CA PHE A 161 10.13 -2.58 -3.87
C PHE A 161 10.97 -3.79 -4.25
N VAL A 162 12.03 -3.56 -5.02
CA VAL A 162 12.89 -4.62 -5.53
C VAL A 162 14.30 -4.42 -5.01
N TYR A 163 14.83 -5.44 -4.34
CA TYR A 163 16.24 -5.54 -4.01
C TYR A 163 16.94 -6.46 -5.00
N THR A 164 18.13 -6.12 -5.46
CA THR A 164 18.97 -7.07 -6.20
C THR A 164 20.45 -6.89 -5.87
N ASN A 165 21.18 -8.00 -5.73
CA ASN A 165 22.64 -8.01 -5.70
C ASN A 165 23.25 -8.66 -6.96
N ASP A 166 22.44 -8.99 -7.96
CA ASP A 166 22.91 -9.46 -9.26
C ASP A 166 23.39 -8.27 -10.11
N PRO A 167 24.69 -8.18 -10.47
CA PRO A 167 25.20 -7.09 -11.29
C PRO A 167 24.53 -6.97 -12.66
N ASN A 168 24.11 -8.08 -13.27
CA ASN A 168 23.44 -8.06 -14.57
C ASN A 168 22.04 -7.44 -14.45
N GLU A 169 21.33 -7.79 -13.38
CA GLU A 169 20.01 -7.23 -13.10
C GLU A 169 20.10 -5.76 -12.73
N ILE A 170 21.10 -5.36 -11.94
CA ILE A 170 21.38 -3.95 -11.64
C ILE A 170 21.58 -3.16 -12.93
N MET A 171 22.43 -3.64 -13.85
CA MET A 171 22.66 -2.99 -15.15
C MET A 171 21.38 -2.90 -15.98
N ARG A 172 20.58 -3.97 -16.03
CA ARG A 172 19.30 -4.01 -16.75
C ARG A 172 18.33 -2.96 -16.21
N LEU A 173 18.09 -2.96 -14.89
CA LEU A 173 17.15 -2.06 -14.24
C LEU A 173 17.56 -0.59 -14.36
N GLU A 174 18.85 -0.29 -14.19
CA GLU A 174 19.36 1.07 -14.33
C GLU A 174 19.25 1.59 -15.77
N TYR A 175 19.48 0.73 -16.76
CA TYR A 175 19.25 1.06 -18.17
C TYR A 175 17.77 1.31 -18.46
N GLU A 176 16.86 0.44 -18.00
CA GLU A 176 15.41 0.60 -18.19
C GLU A 176 14.90 1.91 -17.58
N ILE A 177 15.32 2.25 -16.35
CA ILE A 177 14.95 3.49 -15.68
C ILE A 177 15.42 4.72 -16.47
N GLN A 178 16.65 4.70 -16.98
CA GLN A 178 17.20 5.82 -17.76
C GLN A 178 16.54 5.97 -19.13
N SER A 179 16.11 4.87 -19.75
CA SER A 179 15.50 4.86 -21.07
C SER A 179 14.04 5.38 -21.10
N THR A 180 13.48 5.78 -19.95
CA THR A 180 12.06 6.20 -19.79
C THR A 180 11.03 5.18 -20.27
N ALA A 181 11.42 3.91 -20.47
CA ALA A 181 10.55 2.88 -21.02
C ALA A 181 9.36 2.51 -20.10
N LYS A 182 9.45 2.85 -18.80
CA LYS A 182 8.41 2.58 -17.81
C LYS A 182 8.22 3.78 -16.89
N GLU A 183 7.05 4.42 -16.97
CA GLU A 183 6.68 5.53 -16.09
C GLU A 183 6.74 5.10 -14.61
N ASN A 184 7.26 6.00 -13.77
CA ASN A 184 7.40 5.84 -12.31
C ASN A 184 8.34 4.72 -11.82
N ASN A 185 9.25 4.22 -12.65
CA ASN A 185 10.36 3.39 -12.17
C ASN A 185 11.53 4.27 -11.73
N PHE A 186 12.06 4.05 -10.52
CA PHE A 186 13.21 4.80 -10.03
C PHE A 186 14.05 4.02 -9.03
N LYS A 187 15.32 4.40 -8.94
CA LYS A 187 16.23 3.88 -7.92
C LYS A 187 15.95 4.60 -6.59
N ILE A 188 15.77 3.85 -5.52
CA ILE A 188 15.54 4.39 -4.18
C ILE A 188 16.88 4.64 -3.50
N GLU A 189 17.73 3.61 -3.48
CA GLU A 189 19.07 3.65 -2.91
C GLU A 189 19.93 2.51 -3.50
N LYS A 190 21.10 2.25 -2.91
CA LYS A 190 21.98 1.18 -3.39
C LYS A 190 21.24 -0.16 -3.38
N ASN A 191 21.19 -0.82 -4.54
CA ASN A 191 20.56 -2.12 -4.76
C ASN A 191 19.03 -2.16 -4.57
N TRP A 192 18.38 -1.02 -4.31
CA TRP A 192 16.94 -0.91 -4.06
C TRP A 192 16.27 -0.05 -5.12
N TYR A 193 15.17 -0.57 -5.67
CA TYR A 193 14.44 0.01 -6.77
C TYR A 193 12.94 -0.01 -6.48
N ARG A 194 12.24 0.99 -7.02
CA ARG A 194 10.79 1.06 -7.08
C ARG A 194 10.39 0.79 -8.52
N LEU A 195 9.67 -0.30 -8.77
CA LEU A 195 9.35 -0.77 -10.11
C LEU A 195 7.86 -1.02 -10.28
N ASN A 196 7.33 -0.58 -11.41
CA ASN A 196 6.04 -0.95 -11.99
C ASN A 196 6.26 -2.01 -13.08
N TYR A 197 5.36 -2.98 -13.11
CA TYR A 197 5.28 -4.04 -14.10
C TYR A 197 3.95 -4.01 -14.85
#